data_AF-A0A1X1ZVL9-F1
#
_entry.id   AF-A0A1X1ZVL9-F1
#
_cell.length_a   1.000
_cell.length_b   1.000
_cell.length_c   1.000
_cell.angle_alpha   90.00
_cell.angle_beta   90.00
_cell.angle_gamma   90.00
#
_symmetry.space_group_name_H-M   'P 1'
#
loop_
_entity.id
_entity.type
_entity.pdbx_description
1 polymer ?
#
loop_
_entity_poly.entity_id
_entity_poly.type
_entity_poly.pdbx_seq_one_letter_code
_entity_poly.pdbx_strand_id
1 'polypeptide(L)'
;MASEIWTAVIGGLAGLTSGAVGSLIAPWANWSIEKRRLERQRRYDLLKSWRDGIAGMEGHDHSKYIASGWYETLRPYMWENTRRRLEAPRTVFVPADSGRGIRDLFTREVDRIEQAWGLRPRT
;
A
#
# COMPACT_ATOMS: atom_id res chain seq x y z
N MET A 1 6.23 43.89 -46.59
CA MET A 1 7.47 43.71 -45.81
C MET A 1 7.25 43.74 -44.31
N ALA A 2 6.50 44.70 -43.72
CA ALA A 2 6.25 44.71 -42.26
C ALA A 2 5.36 43.55 -41.75
N SER A 3 4.45 43.02 -42.56
CA SER A 3 3.50 41.96 -42.19
C SER A 3 4.14 40.57 -42.03
N GLU A 4 5.20 40.27 -42.78
CA GLU A 4 5.88 38.96 -42.73
C GLU A 4 6.71 38.77 -41.44
N ILE A 5 7.28 39.87 -40.95
CA ILE A 5 8.09 39.90 -39.71
C ILE A 5 7.20 39.62 -38.49
N TRP A 6 5.98 40.14 -38.45
CA TRP A 6 5.04 39.90 -37.35
C TRP A 6 4.53 38.46 -37.28
N THR A 7 4.29 37.81 -38.43
CA THR A 7 3.94 36.37 -38.48
C THR A 7 5.07 35.47 -37.98
N ALA A 8 6.32 35.78 -38.31
CA ALA A 8 7.48 35.03 -37.83
C ALA A 8 7.70 35.18 -36.32
N VAL A 9 7.47 36.38 -35.78
CA VAL A 9 7.56 36.67 -34.34
C VAL A 9 6.44 35.98 -33.55
N ILE A 10 5.20 35.99 -34.04
CA ILE A 10 4.06 35.31 -33.40
C ILE A 10 4.23 33.77 -33.48
N GLY A 11 4.70 33.24 -34.61
CA GLY A 11 5.03 31.82 -34.77
C GLY A 11 6.19 31.36 -33.86
N GLY A 12 7.23 32.20 -33.71
CA GLY A 12 8.36 31.95 -32.83
C GLY A 12 8.01 32.01 -31.34
N LEU A 13 7.14 32.94 -30.93
CA LEU A 13 6.65 33.06 -29.54
C LEU A 13 5.68 31.93 -29.15
N ALA A 14 4.82 31.49 -30.06
CA ALA A 14 3.95 30.33 -29.83
C ALA A 14 4.76 29.02 -29.68
N GLY A 15 5.85 28.85 -30.44
CA GLY A 15 6.76 27.71 -30.31
C GLY A 15 7.57 27.70 -29.00
N LEU A 16 8.09 28.87 -28.58
CA LEU A 16 8.91 28.98 -27.37
C LEU A 16 8.10 28.89 -26.07
N THR A 17 6.89 29.43 -26.04
CA THR A 17 6.00 29.32 -24.87
C THR A 17 5.52 27.88 -24.65
N SER A 18 5.23 27.15 -25.73
CA SER A 18 4.90 25.72 -25.66
C SER A 18 6.05 24.85 -25.13
N GLY A 19 7.30 25.14 -25.56
CA GLY A 19 8.49 24.43 -25.10
C GLY A 19 8.89 24.73 -23.65
N ALA A 20 8.74 25.98 -23.21
CA ALA A 20 9.04 26.40 -21.83
C ALA A 20 7.96 26.00 -20.82
N VAL A 21 6.68 25.98 -21.23
CA VAL A 21 5.59 25.50 -20.37
C VAL A 21 5.61 23.97 -20.26
N GLY A 22 6.00 23.27 -21.33
CA GLY A 22 6.21 21.81 -21.31
C GLY A 22 7.31 21.36 -20.34
N SER A 23 8.43 22.10 -20.26
CA SER A 23 9.52 21.80 -19.32
C SER A 23 9.14 22.03 -17.85
N LEU A 24 8.15 22.90 -17.61
CA LEU A 24 7.63 23.16 -16.26
C LEU A 24 6.55 22.17 -15.84
N ILE A 25 5.78 21.57 -16.76
CA ILE A 25 4.69 20.62 -16.43
C ILE A 25 5.21 19.17 -16.32
N ALA A 26 6.20 18.79 -17.14
CA ALA A 26 6.78 17.44 -17.13
C ALA A 26 7.27 16.96 -15.74
N PRO A 27 7.91 17.79 -14.88
CA PRO A 27 8.31 17.39 -13.54
C PRO A 27 7.13 16.98 -12.65
N TRP A 28 5.99 17.65 -12.75
CA TRP A 28 4.81 17.37 -11.91
C TRP A 28 4.09 16.10 -12.34
N ALA A 29 4.01 15.88 -13.65
CA ALA A 29 3.48 14.64 -14.20
C ALA A 29 4.33 13.45 -13.73
N ASN A 30 5.66 13.53 -13.87
CA ASN A 30 6.57 12.50 -13.41
C ASN A 30 6.49 12.30 -11.88
N TRP A 31 6.44 13.39 -11.11
CA TRP A 31 6.28 13.34 -9.66
C TRP A 31 4.99 12.64 -9.23
N SER A 32 3.89 12.88 -9.95
CA SER A 32 2.60 12.24 -9.65
C SER A 32 2.66 10.72 -9.87
N ILE A 33 3.37 10.28 -10.91
CA ILE A 33 3.56 8.86 -11.23
C ILE A 33 4.47 8.23 -10.18
N GLU A 34 5.58 8.88 -9.85
CA GLU A 34 6.54 8.39 -8.86
C GLU A 34 5.90 8.28 -7.47
N LYS A 35 5.10 9.27 -7.08
CA LYS A 35 4.34 9.20 -5.82
C LYS A 35 3.40 7.99 -5.78
N ARG A 36 2.65 7.74 -6.86
CA ARG A 36 1.77 6.56 -6.98
C ARG A 36 2.57 5.26 -6.93
N ARG A 37 3.74 5.23 -7.55
CA ARG A 37 4.65 4.08 -7.54
C ARG A 37 5.16 3.81 -6.12
N LEU A 38 5.63 4.83 -5.42
CA LEU A 38 6.12 4.73 -4.03
C LEU A 38 5.01 4.30 -3.07
N GLU A 39 3.80 4.84 -3.21
CA GLU A 39 2.64 4.41 -2.41
C GLU A 39 2.31 2.93 -2.64
N ARG A 40 2.30 2.49 -3.91
CA ARG A 40 2.06 1.08 -4.26
C ARG A 40 3.17 0.17 -3.74
N GLN A 41 4.43 0.59 -3.86
CA GLN A 41 5.58 -0.17 -3.38
C GLN A 41 5.54 -0.32 -1.85
N ARG A 42 5.26 0.75 -1.11
CA ARG A 42 5.10 0.71 0.35
C ARG A 42 4.01 -0.27 0.78
N ARG A 43 2.89 -0.34 0.06
CA ARG A 43 1.82 -1.33 0.33
C ARG A 43 2.29 -2.76 0.10
N TYR A 44 3.05 -3.01 -0.97
CA TYR A 44 3.66 -4.33 -1.20
C TYR A 44 4.66 -4.71 -0.11
N ASP A 45 5.49 -3.77 0.34
CA ASP A 45 6.46 -4.01 1.41
C ASP A 45 5.77 -4.37 2.73
N LEU A 46 4.67 -3.69 3.07
CA LEU A 46 3.82 -4.03 4.20
C LEU A 46 3.21 -5.42 4.07
N LEU A 47 2.57 -5.73 2.93
CA LEU A 47 1.98 -7.06 2.68
C LEU A 47 3.01 -8.17 2.78
N LYS A 48 4.20 -7.94 2.23
CA LYS A 48 5.31 -8.88 2.32
C LYS A 48 5.74 -9.10 3.76
N SER A 49 5.97 -8.02 4.52
CA SER A 49 6.32 -8.11 5.94
C SER A 49 5.27 -8.89 6.75
N TRP A 50 3.97 -8.66 6.49
CA TRP A 50 2.90 -9.40 7.16
C TRP A 50 2.87 -10.87 6.75
N ARG A 51 3.02 -11.18 5.46
CA ARG A 51 3.06 -12.57 4.96
C ARG A 51 4.26 -13.34 5.51
N ASP A 52 5.42 -12.72 5.57
CA ASP A 52 6.63 -13.30 6.15
C ASP A 52 6.43 -13.55 7.67
N GLY A 53 5.83 -12.59 8.38
CA GLY A 53 5.47 -12.74 9.80
C GLY A 53 4.46 -13.85 10.07
N ILE A 54 3.47 -14.02 9.19
CA ILE A 54 2.47 -15.10 9.26
C ILE A 54 3.09 -16.46 8.91
N ALA A 55 4.00 -16.51 7.93
CA ALA A 55 4.70 -17.73 7.55
C ALA A 55 5.61 -18.26 8.66
N GLY A 56 6.24 -17.35 9.42
CA GLY A 56 7.07 -17.68 10.59
C GLY A 56 6.30 -18.03 11.87
N MET A 57 4.97 -18.12 11.83
CA MET A 57 4.19 -18.52 13.01
C MET A 57 4.35 -20.02 13.29
N GLU A 58 5.18 -20.34 14.30
CA GLU A 58 5.32 -21.69 14.84
C GLU A 58 4.72 -21.82 16.25
N GLY A 59 3.82 -22.78 16.43
CA GLY A 59 3.21 -23.11 17.73
C GLY A 59 1.86 -22.45 18.02
N HIS A 60 1.41 -22.55 19.27
CA HIS A 60 0.06 -22.12 19.72
C HIS A 60 0.06 -20.81 20.52
N ASP A 61 1.24 -20.23 20.72
CA ASP A 61 1.43 -19.03 21.53
C ASP A 61 1.34 -17.77 20.67
N HIS A 62 0.10 -17.38 20.36
CA HIS A 62 -0.18 -16.17 19.59
C HIS A 62 0.24 -14.85 20.28
N SER A 63 0.50 -14.87 21.59
CA SER A 63 0.88 -13.65 22.32
C SER A 63 2.21 -13.10 21.80
N LYS A 64 3.13 -14.00 21.43
CA LYS A 64 4.40 -13.67 20.78
C LYS A 64 4.24 -12.97 19.44
N TYR A 65 3.19 -13.32 18.69
CA TYR A 65 2.92 -12.69 17.39
C TYR A 65 2.28 -11.31 17.54
N ILE A 66 1.40 -11.14 18.53
CA ILE A 66 0.78 -9.84 18.82
C ILE A 66 1.83 -8.82 19.29
N ALA A 67 2.88 -9.27 19.98
CA ALA A 67 4.00 -8.42 20.39
C ALA A 67 5.00 -8.10 19.25
N SER A 68 4.78 -8.60 18.03
CA SER A 68 5.72 -8.45 16.93
C SER A 68 5.60 -7.09 16.22
N GLY A 69 6.70 -6.60 15.65
CA GLY A 69 6.71 -5.35 14.90
C GLY A 69 5.81 -5.38 13.65
N TRP A 70 5.70 -6.53 12.97
CA TRP A 70 4.81 -6.65 11.81
C TRP A 70 3.33 -6.55 12.22
N TYR A 71 2.94 -7.08 13.39
CA TYR A 71 1.58 -6.97 13.90
C TYR A 71 1.21 -5.51 14.20
N GLU A 72 2.11 -4.74 14.83
CA GLU A 72 1.86 -3.32 15.12
C GLU A 72 1.57 -2.51 13.85
N THR A 73 2.22 -2.84 12.73
CA THR A 73 1.94 -2.19 11.44
C THR A 73 0.66 -2.71 10.77
N LEU A 74 0.25 -3.95 11.03
CA LEU A 74 -0.98 -4.53 10.51
C LEU A 74 -2.22 -4.03 11.27
N ARG A 75 -2.10 -3.88 12.59
CA ARG A 75 -3.16 -3.58 13.55
C ARG A 75 -4.11 -2.45 13.12
N PRO A 76 -3.65 -1.29 12.60
CA PRO A 76 -4.53 -0.20 12.19
C PRO A 76 -5.41 -0.52 10.97
N TYR A 77 -5.03 -1.53 10.19
CA TYR A 77 -5.75 -1.95 8.99
C TYR A 77 -6.72 -3.09 9.24
N MET A 78 -6.65 -3.73 10.41
CA MET A 78 -7.50 -4.85 10.79
C MET A 78 -8.90 -4.39 11.15
N TRP A 79 -9.90 -5.25 10.89
CA TRP A 79 -11.23 -5.05 11.44
C TRP A 79 -11.21 -5.10 12.96
N GLU A 80 -12.01 -4.20 13.56
CA GLU A 80 -12.12 -4.04 15.00
C GLU A 80 -12.49 -5.35 15.71
N ASN A 81 -13.42 -6.11 15.13
CA ASN A 81 -13.85 -7.40 15.68
C ASN A 81 -12.71 -8.44 15.65
N THR A 82 -11.91 -8.47 14.59
CA THR A 82 -10.76 -9.38 14.47
C THR A 82 -9.68 -9.00 15.48
N ARG A 83 -9.37 -7.71 15.59
CA ARG A 83 -8.41 -7.15 16.55
C ARG A 83 -8.80 -7.49 17.99
N ARG A 84 -10.06 -7.25 18.37
CA ARG A 84 -10.58 -7.59 19.70
C ARG A 84 -10.49 -9.07 20.01
N ARG A 85 -10.77 -9.95 19.04
CA ARG A 85 -10.67 -11.40 19.22
C ARG A 85 -9.23 -11.88 19.42
N LEU A 86 -8.28 -11.24 18.74
CA LEU A 86 -6.84 -11.56 18.87
C LEU A 86 -6.26 -11.01 20.17
N GLU A 87 -6.61 -9.78 20.55
CA GLU A 87 -6.09 -9.09 21.75
C GLU A 87 -6.86 -9.46 23.04
N ALA A 88 -7.94 -10.25 22.95
CA ALA A 88 -8.72 -10.64 24.11
C ALA A 88 -7.84 -11.44 25.11
N PRO A 89 -7.82 -11.06 26.40
CA PRO A 89 -7.11 -11.82 27.41
C PRO A 89 -7.67 -13.25 27.45
N ARG A 90 -6.79 -14.26 27.32
CA ARG A 90 -7.15 -15.68 27.37
C ARG A 90 -7.60 -16.06 28.78
N THR A 91 -8.84 -15.74 29.13
CA THR A 91 -9.52 -16.31 30.32
C THR A 91 -10.11 -17.68 30.03
N VAL A 92 -10.13 -18.12 28.77
CA VAL A 92 -10.71 -19.41 28.33
C VAL A 92 -9.66 -20.22 27.57
N PHE A 93 -9.44 -21.45 28.02
CA PHE A 93 -8.60 -22.44 27.38
C PHE A 93 -9.23 -22.84 26.03
N VAL A 94 -8.66 -22.34 24.92
CA VAL A 94 -9.04 -22.77 23.57
C VAL A 94 -8.14 -23.95 23.19
N PRO A 95 -8.69 -25.11 22.76
CA PRO A 95 -7.90 -26.30 22.45
C PRO A 95 -6.81 -26.05 21.39
N ALA A 96 -5.79 -26.91 21.40
CA ALA A 96 -4.54 -26.78 20.64
C ALA A 96 -4.72 -26.61 19.12
N ASP A 97 -5.85 -27.00 18.52
CA ASP A 97 -6.13 -26.73 17.09
C ASP A 97 -6.23 -25.24 16.73
N SER A 98 -6.24 -24.34 17.73
CA SER A 98 -6.31 -22.89 17.55
C SER A 98 -5.11 -22.25 16.82
N GLY A 99 -3.95 -22.91 16.75
CA GLY A 99 -2.78 -22.37 16.03
C GLY A 99 -3.05 -22.17 14.54
N ARG A 100 -3.70 -23.17 13.90
CA ARG A 100 -4.15 -23.07 12.51
C ARG A 100 -5.23 -22.01 12.35
N GLY A 101 -6.19 -21.96 13.28
CA GLY A 101 -7.26 -20.96 13.26
C GLY A 101 -6.77 -19.51 13.35
N ILE A 102 -5.74 -19.23 14.14
CA ILE A 102 -5.16 -17.88 14.27
C ILE A 102 -4.38 -17.50 13.01
N ARG A 103 -3.57 -18.41 12.47
CA ARG A 103 -2.88 -18.19 11.19
C ARG A 103 -3.88 -17.91 10.06
N ASP A 104 -4.99 -18.64 10.02
CA ASP A 104 -6.06 -18.45 9.04
C ASP A 104 -6.79 -17.11 9.23
N LEU A 105 -6.90 -16.62 10.47
CA LEU A 105 -7.45 -15.28 10.75
C LEU A 105 -6.54 -14.18 10.20
N PHE A 106 -5.23 -14.25 10.48
CA PHE A 106 -4.27 -13.28 9.94
C PHE A 106 -4.21 -13.32 8.42
N THR A 107 -4.17 -14.52 7.84
CA THR A 107 -4.13 -14.71 6.38
C THR A 107 -5.35 -14.09 5.70
N ARG A 108 -6.56 -14.34 6.24
CA ARG A 108 -7.80 -13.74 5.73
C ARG A 108 -7.79 -12.22 5.83
N GLU A 109 -7.27 -11.67 6.93
CA GLU A 109 -7.23 -10.22 7.11
C GLU A 109 -6.25 -9.56 6.13
N VAL A 110 -5.07 -10.15 5.92
CA VAL A 110 -4.09 -9.67 4.94
C VAL A 110 -4.66 -9.75 3.51
N ASP A 111 -5.30 -10.86 3.15
CA ASP A 111 -5.92 -11.02 1.83
C ASP A 111 -7.05 -10.00 1.60
N ARG A 112 -7.87 -9.72 2.63
CA ARG A 112 -8.88 -8.66 2.57
C ARG A 112 -8.25 -7.29 2.34
N ILE A 113 -7.15 -6.98 3.05
CA ILE A 113 -6.45 -5.70 2.89
C ILE A 113 -5.84 -5.59 1.49
N GLU A 114 -5.21 -6.64 0.99
CA GLU A 114 -4.65 -6.70 -0.37
C GLU A 114 -5.72 -6.44 -1.43
N GLN A 115 -6.92 -7.02 -1.25
CA GLN A 115 -8.07 -6.78 -2.13
C GLN A 115 -8.60 -5.35 -2.00
N ALA A 116 -8.73 -4.83 -0.79
CA ALA A 116 -9.18 -3.45 -0.53
C ALA A 116 -8.21 -2.41 -1.14
N TRP A 117 -6.92 -2.71 -1.18
CA TRP A 117 -5.91 -1.88 -1.84
C TRP A 117 -5.86 -2.04 -3.36
N GLY A 118 -6.64 -2.96 -3.93
CA GLY A 118 -6.67 -3.24 -5.37
C GLY A 118 -5.38 -3.84 -5.91
N LEU A 119 -4.60 -4.53 -5.06
CA LEU A 119 -3.34 -5.17 -5.44
C LEU A 119 -3.57 -6.61 -5.93
N ARG A 120 -4.67 -7.23 -5.52
CA ARG A 120 -5.11 -8.51 -6.06
C ARG A 120 -6.06 -8.27 -7.25
N PRO A 121 -5.78 -8.83 -8.44
CA PRO A 121 -6.73 -8.77 -9.55
C PRO A 121 -8.04 -9.46 -9.13
N ARG A 122 -9.18 -8.84 -9.44
CA ARG A 122 -10.49 -9.47 -9.28
C ARG A 122 -10.58 -10.61 -10.31
N THR A 123 -10.36 -11.83 -9.86
CA THR A 123 -10.70 -13.05 -10.61
C THR A 123 -12.19 -13.30 -10.57
#